data_AF-A0A944EPI9-F1
#
_entry.id   AF-A0A944EPI9-F1
#
_cell.length_a   1.000
_cell.length_b   1.000
_cell.length_c   1.000
_cell.angle_alpha   90.00
_cell.angle_beta   90.00
_cell.angle_gamma   90.00
#
_symmetry.space_group_name_H-M   'P 1'
#
loop_
_entity.id
_entity.type
_entity.pdbx_description
1 polymer ?
#
loop_
_entity_poly.entity_id
_entity_poly.type
_entity_poly.pdbx_seq_one_letter_code
_entity_poly.pdbx_strand_id
1 'polypeptide(L)'
;MRAALALGLVPVLLPLAACGGDERDYTVPTSLCGTPVDSELLEPLLPVGKEIGQKEGFSGQQGPKQMCTVRVDGKAWLVTHGEWRAGSYTALVAVRDRRGRGGEHAADGGKLAYWDQGAATVVPCRSEKWKAQTFSVVVENVYRDGRKGDIDALKAFVESYGKAVAERLPCA
;
A
#
# COMPACT_ATOMS: atom_id res chain seq x y z
N MET A 1 5.81 76.43 16.36
CA MET A 1 6.94 75.67 16.93
C MET A 1 6.39 74.51 17.75
N ARG A 2 6.80 73.29 17.38
CA ARG A 2 6.78 72.00 18.12
C ARG A 2 5.41 71.42 18.53
N ALA A 3 4.91 70.54 17.65
CA ALA A 3 3.84 69.58 17.88
C ALA A 3 4.33 68.39 18.73
N ALA A 4 3.44 67.89 19.59
CA ALA A 4 3.60 66.68 20.39
C ALA A 4 3.53 65.42 19.51
N LEU A 5 4.38 64.44 19.79
CA LEU A 5 4.28 63.10 19.22
C LEU A 5 4.08 62.11 20.37
N ALA A 6 2.82 61.72 20.57
CA ALA A 6 2.45 60.57 21.38
C ALA A 6 2.75 59.30 20.56
N LEU A 7 3.65 58.44 21.05
CA LEU A 7 3.87 57.11 20.47
C LEU A 7 2.67 56.21 20.80
N GLY A 8 1.80 56.00 19.83
CA GLY A 8 0.78 54.96 19.87
C GLY A 8 1.39 53.59 19.57
N LEU A 9 1.32 52.67 20.54
CA LEU A 9 1.71 51.28 20.39
C LEU A 9 0.59 50.53 19.64
N VAL A 10 0.83 50.17 18.38
CA VAL A 10 -0.12 49.37 17.57
C VAL A 10 0.17 47.89 17.84
N PRO A 11 -0.76 47.11 18.41
CA PRO A 11 -0.59 45.66 18.51
C PRO A 11 -0.78 45.06 17.11
N VAL A 12 0.31 44.56 16.53
CA VAL A 12 0.29 43.77 15.29
C VAL A 12 -0.32 42.41 15.63
N LEU A 13 -1.61 42.26 15.35
CA LEU A 13 -2.29 40.97 15.27
C LEU A 13 -1.73 40.21 14.07
N LEU A 14 -0.80 39.30 14.33
CA LEU A 14 -0.35 38.29 13.37
C LEU A 14 -1.54 37.35 13.06
N PRO A 15 -2.01 37.25 11.81
CA PRO A 15 -2.94 36.20 11.46
C PRO A 15 -2.17 34.88 11.54
N LEU A 16 -2.59 34.00 12.46
CA LEU A 16 -2.22 32.59 12.43
C LEU A 16 -2.73 32.06 11.09
N ALA A 17 -1.82 31.89 10.12
CA ALA A 17 -2.09 31.16 8.91
C ALA A 17 -2.45 29.72 9.35
N ALA A 18 -3.74 29.41 9.38
CA ALA A 18 -4.22 28.05 9.50
C ALA A 18 -3.74 27.31 8.24
N CYS A 19 -2.61 26.62 8.35
CA CYS A 19 -2.22 25.58 7.42
C CYS A 19 -3.27 24.46 7.54
N GLY A 20 -4.36 24.59 6.79
CA GLY A 20 -5.27 23.48 6.50
C GLY A 20 -4.56 22.50 5.56
N GLY A 21 -3.57 21.78 6.09
CA GLY A 21 -3.14 20.53 5.49
C GLY A 21 -4.10 19.46 5.98
N ASP A 22 -4.63 18.64 5.08
CA ASP A 22 -5.26 17.38 5.47
C ASP A 22 -4.23 16.59 6.29
N GLU A 23 -4.33 16.67 7.62
CA GLU A 23 -3.30 16.19 8.53
C GLU A 23 -3.56 14.71 8.85
N ARG A 24 -2.52 13.91 8.73
CA ARG A 24 -2.52 12.50 9.12
C ARG A 24 -2.01 12.43 10.55
N ASP A 25 -2.85 12.03 11.50
CA ASP A 25 -2.46 11.98 12.92
C ASP A 25 -1.75 10.67 13.29
N TYR A 26 -1.82 9.65 12.42
CA TYR A 26 -1.14 8.38 12.64
C TYR A 26 0.22 8.31 11.93
N THR A 27 1.15 7.59 12.55
CA THR A 27 2.44 7.27 11.93
C THR A 27 2.28 6.20 10.86
N VAL A 28 2.88 6.43 9.68
CA VAL A 28 2.93 5.41 8.62
C VAL A 28 3.70 4.17 9.13
N PRO A 29 3.11 2.96 9.05
CA PRO A 29 3.76 1.76 9.57
C PRO A 29 5.07 1.43 8.86
N THR A 30 6.01 0.87 9.60
CA THR A 30 7.26 0.27 9.07
C THR A 30 7.13 -1.23 8.79
N SER A 31 5.97 -1.82 9.10
CA SER A 31 5.62 -3.18 8.72
C SER A 31 4.12 -3.36 8.50
N LEU A 32 3.76 -4.31 7.65
CA LEU A 32 2.40 -4.78 7.42
C LEU A 32 2.30 -6.26 7.83
N CYS A 33 1.52 -6.54 8.87
CA CYS A 33 1.33 -7.88 9.45
C CYS A 33 2.66 -8.61 9.68
N GLY A 34 3.65 -7.89 10.22
CA GLY A 34 4.99 -8.42 10.51
C GLY A 34 5.95 -8.50 9.32
N THR A 35 5.51 -8.16 8.10
CA THR A 35 6.41 -7.99 6.94
C THR A 35 6.94 -6.56 6.90
N PRO A 36 8.26 -6.34 6.92
CA PRO A 36 8.84 -5.00 6.78
C PRO A 36 8.38 -4.32 5.49
N VAL A 37 8.15 -3.00 5.55
CA VAL A 37 7.78 -2.20 4.38
C VAL A 37 8.58 -0.91 4.33
N ASP A 38 8.74 -0.39 3.13
CA ASP A 38 9.20 0.98 2.91
C ASP A 38 8.04 1.94 3.21
N SER A 39 8.16 2.70 4.30
CA SER A 39 7.12 3.64 4.72
C SER A 39 6.92 4.78 3.73
N GLU A 40 7.95 5.20 2.98
CA GLU A 40 7.83 6.26 1.98
C GLU A 40 7.00 5.79 0.77
N LEU A 41 7.12 4.50 0.42
CA LEU A 41 6.30 3.89 -0.64
C LEU A 41 4.89 3.54 -0.17
N LEU A 42 4.69 3.28 1.13
CA LEU A 42 3.38 2.99 1.70
C LEU A 42 2.55 4.27 1.90
N GLU A 43 3.19 5.36 2.32
CA GLU A 43 2.55 6.64 2.63
C GLU A 43 1.53 7.13 1.58
N PRO A 44 1.85 7.21 0.28
CA PRO A 44 0.93 7.70 -0.75
C PRO A 44 -0.28 6.78 -0.97
N LEU A 45 -0.21 5.52 -0.52
CA LEU A 45 -1.32 4.56 -0.62
C LEU A 45 -2.31 4.66 0.54
N LEU A 46 -1.98 5.45 1.57
CA LEU A 46 -2.81 5.60 2.75
C LEU A 46 -3.50 6.97 2.76
N PRO A 47 -4.79 7.03 3.14
CA PRO A 47 -5.51 8.29 3.26
C PRO A 47 -4.95 9.17 4.39
N VAL A 48 -5.58 10.31 4.62
CA VAL A 48 -5.52 11.00 5.91
C VAL A 48 -6.45 10.31 6.91
N GLY A 49 -6.25 10.57 8.21
CA GLY A 49 -7.07 9.97 9.26
C GLY A 49 -6.41 10.02 10.62
N LYS A 50 -7.10 9.49 11.63
CA LYS A 50 -6.70 9.57 13.04
C LYS A 50 -5.93 8.35 13.51
N GLU A 51 -6.37 7.17 13.10
CA GLU A 51 -5.82 5.90 13.57
C GLU A 51 -5.60 4.92 12.43
N ILE A 52 -4.55 4.11 12.56
CA ILE A 52 -4.24 3.02 11.64
C ILE A 52 -4.23 1.68 12.38
N GLY A 53 -4.86 0.68 11.79
CA GLY A 53 -4.92 -0.69 12.30
C GLY A 53 -4.57 -1.69 11.21
N GLN A 54 -4.14 -2.88 11.64
CA GLN A 54 -3.78 -3.97 10.74
C GLN A 54 -4.47 -5.26 11.20
N LYS A 55 -4.92 -6.07 10.25
CA LYS A 55 -5.51 -7.38 10.54
C LYS A 55 -4.95 -8.43 9.60
N GLU A 56 -4.28 -9.42 10.17
CA GLU A 56 -3.83 -10.60 9.45
C GLU A 56 -4.98 -11.60 9.25
N GLY A 57 -4.94 -12.35 8.15
CA GLY A 57 -5.88 -13.42 7.86
C GLY A 57 -5.24 -14.52 7.01
N PHE A 58 -5.72 -15.74 7.22
CA PHE A 58 -5.24 -16.93 6.51
C PHE A 58 -6.44 -17.75 5.98
N SER A 59 -6.35 -18.31 4.77
CA SER A 59 -7.36 -19.20 4.21
C SER A 59 -6.79 -20.19 3.18
N GLY A 60 -7.57 -21.20 2.76
CA GLY A 60 -7.19 -22.12 1.67
C GLY A 60 -6.57 -23.45 2.12
N GLN A 61 -6.60 -24.44 1.21
CA GLN A 61 -6.07 -25.81 1.44
C GLN A 61 -4.68 -26.04 0.82
N GLN A 62 -4.35 -25.42 -0.33
CA GLN A 62 -3.04 -25.54 -0.99
C GLN A 62 -2.05 -24.46 -0.50
N GLY A 63 -1.77 -24.47 0.80
CA GLY A 63 -1.05 -23.41 1.48
C GLY A 63 -1.95 -22.28 1.95
N PRO A 64 -1.61 -21.63 3.06
CA PRO A 64 -2.40 -20.52 3.55
C PRO A 64 -2.24 -19.35 2.58
N LYS A 65 -3.31 -18.99 1.88
CA LYS A 65 -3.49 -17.65 1.33
C LYS A 65 -3.39 -16.67 2.49
N GLN A 66 -2.39 -15.80 2.44
CA GLN A 66 -2.11 -14.81 3.47
C GLN A 66 -2.77 -13.49 3.06
N MET A 67 -3.31 -12.78 4.03
CA MET A 67 -3.90 -11.47 3.82
C MET A 67 -3.49 -10.53 4.95
N CYS A 68 -3.15 -9.30 4.61
CA CYS A 68 -3.03 -8.20 5.56
C CYS A 68 -3.99 -7.09 5.15
N THR A 69 -4.95 -6.77 5.99
CA THR A 69 -5.87 -5.65 5.79
C THR A 69 -5.44 -4.46 6.63
N VAL A 70 -5.09 -3.36 5.98
CA VAL A 70 -4.83 -2.07 6.62
C VAL A 70 -6.12 -1.29 6.71
N ARG A 71 -6.43 -0.79 7.91
CA ARG A 71 -7.59 0.06 8.17
C ARG A 71 -7.14 1.43 8.64
N VAL A 72 -7.81 2.47 8.15
CA VAL A 72 -7.68 3.83 8.67
C VAL A 72 -9.07 4.26 9.10
N ASP A 73 -9.19 4.71 10.35
CA ASP A 73 -10.45 5.06 11.01
C ASP A 73 -11.52 3.96 10.84
N GLY A 74 -11.10 2.70 11.06
CA GLY A 74 -11.94 1.51 10.94
C GLY A 74 -12.29 1.06 9.51
N LYS A 75 -12.01 1.86 8.47
CA LYS A 75 -12.28 1.51 7.07
C LYS A 75 -11.09 0.78 6.45
N ALA A 76 -11.32 -0.34 5.77
CA ALA A 76 -10.27 -1.03 5.04
C ALA A 76 -9.84 -0.19 3.84
N TRP A 77 -8.55 0.12 3.74
CA TRP A 77 -8.00 0.96 2.67
C TRP A 77 -7.10 0.17 1.73
N LEU A 78 -6.14 -0.54 2.30
CA LEU A 78 -5.17 -1.35 1.57
C LEU A 78 -5.30 -2.80 1.99
N VAL A 79 -5.23 -3.71 1.03
CA VAL A 79 -5.13 -5.14 1.32
C VAL A 79 -3.96 -5.73 0.54
N THR A 80 -3.08 -6.43 1.25
CA THR A 80 -2.03 -7.24 0.63
C THR A 80 -2.43 -8.70 0.66
N HIS A 81 -2.11 -9.44 -0.38
CA HIS A 81 -2.35 -10.87 -0.48
C HIS A 81 -1.10 -11.62 -0.91
N GLY A 82 -0.87 -12.76 -0.25
CA GLY A 82 0.18 -13.70 -0.58
C GLY A 82 -0.41 -15.08 -0.87
N GLU A 83 0.02 -15.74 -1.93
CA GLU A 83 -0.45 -17.09 -2.25
C GLU A 83 0.61 -17.91 -2.98
N TRP A 84 0.73 -19.19 -2.59
CA TRP A 84 1.59 -20.15 -3.27
C TRP A 84 1.00 -20.56 -4.62
N ARG A 85 1.83 -20.63 -5.65
CA ARG A 85 1.39 -20.82 -7.03
C ARG A 85 2.32 -21.75 -7.82
N ALA A 86 1.78 -22.30 -8.91
CA ALA A 86 2.57 -23.04 -9.90
C ALA A 86 3.55 -22.12 -10.63
N GLY A 87 4.64 -22.68 -11.19
CA GLY A 87 5.69 -21.89 -11.84
C GLY A 87 5.25 -21.12 -13.08
N SER A 88 4.15 -21.53 -13.71
CA SER A 88 3.54 -20.84 -14.85
C SER A 88 2.69 -19.63 -14.46
N TYR A 89 2.46 -19.39 -13.16
CA TYR A 89 1.66 -18.28 -12.68
C TYR A 89 2.42 -16.96 -12.81
N THR A 90 1.79 -15.95 -13.41
CA THR A 90 2.41 -14.66 -13.71
C THR A 90 1.71 -13.52 -12.99
N ALA A 91 2.38 -12.36 -12.89
CA ALA A 91 1.76 -11.15 -12.35
C ALA A 91 0.47 -10.78 -13.10
N LEU A 92 0.44 -10.96 -14.42
CA LEU A 92 -0.75 -10.70 -15.24
C LEU A 92 -1.91 -11.63 -14.89
N VAL A 93 -1.64 -12.91 -14.62
CA VAL A 93 -2.67 -13.83 -14.13
C VAL A 93 -3.16 -13.40 -12.75
N ALA A 94 -2.26 -12.99 -11.86
CA ALA A 94 -2.62 -12.50 -10.52
C ALA A 94 -3.62 -11.32 -10.55
N VAL A 95 -3.41 -10.36 -11.45
CA VAL A 95 -4.36 -9.24 -11.65
C VAL A 95 -5.69 -9.74 -12.23
N ARG A 96 -5.66 -10.64 -13.22
CA ARG A 96 -6.87 -11.18 -13.86
C ARG A 96 -7.74 -11.96 -12.88
N ASP A 97 -7.14 -12.72 -11.98
CA ASP A 97 -7.87 -13.48 -10.95
C ASP A 97 -8.59 -12.54 -9.95
N ARG A 98 -8.15 -11.28 -9.83
CA ARG A 98 -8.74 -10.28 -8.94
C ARG A 98 -9.89 -9.52 -9.57
N ARG A 99 -9.69 -9.06 -10.80
CA ARG A 99 -10.60 -8.13 -11.47
C ARG A 99 -11.50 -8.79 -12.51
N GLY A 100 -11.18 -10.00 -12.95
CA GLY A 100 -11.69 -10.54 -14.20
C GLY A 100 -10.91 -10.03 -15.40
N ARG A 101 -11.45 -10.22 -16.62
CA ARG A 101 -10.76 -9.87 -17.87
C ARG A 101 -11.02 -8.42 -18.29
N GLY A 102 -9.98 -7.73 -18.75
CA GLY A 102 -10.03 -6.41 -19.40
C GLY A 102 -9.50 -5.29 -18.52
N GLY A 103 -8.62 -4.42 -19.06
CA GLY A 103 -8.01 -3.25 -18.41
C GLY A 103 -6.86 -3.55 -17.43
N GLU A 104 -6.38 -4.79 -17.43
CA GLU A 104 -5.09 -5.15 -16.84
C GLU A 104 -3.93 -4.74 -17.77
N HIS A 105 -2.80 -4.40 -17.17
CA HIS A 105 -1.59 -4.00 -17.87
C HIS A 105 -0.38 -4.77 -17.33
N ALA A 106 0.46 -5.28 -18.22
CA ALA A 106 1.78 -5.80 -17.85
C ALA A 106 2.81 -4.67 -17.85
N ALA A 107 3.77 -4.70 -16.93
CA ALA A 107 4.86 -3.75 -16.82
C ALA A 107 6.18 -4.48 -16.49
N ASP A 108 7.31 -3.78 -16.63
CA ASP A 108 8.65 -4.30 -16.30
C ASP A 108 8.92 -5.69 -16.90
N GLY A 109 8.71 -5.83 -18.22
CA GLY A 109 8.89 -7.11 -18.91
C GLY A 109 7.99 -8.25 -18.43
N GLY A 110 6.88 -7.94 -17.75
CA GLY A 110 5.92 -8.91 -17.20
C GLY A 110 6.19 -9.32 -15.75
N LYS A 111 7.22 -8.76 -15.10
CA LYS A 111 7.47 -8.95 -13.66
C LYS A 111 6.38 -8.32 -12.81
N LEU A 112 5.82 -7.20 -13.27
CA LEU A 112 4.71 -6.51 -12.65
C LEU A 112 3.48 -6.56 -13.55
N ALA A 113 2.32 -6.52 -12.92
CA ALA A 113 1.08 -6.20 -13.60
C ALA A 113 0.20 -5.34 -12.70
N TYR A 114 -0.69 -4.54 -13.28
CA TYR A 114 -1.55 -3.64 -12.53
C TYR A 114 -2.91 -3.42 -13.20
N TRP A 115 -3.83 -2.88 -12.42
CA TRP A 115 -5.13 -2.34 -12.84
C TRP A 115 -5.41 -1.06 -12.04
N ASP A 116 -6.61 -0.47 -12.20
CA ASP A 116 -6.98 0.82 -11.61
C ASP A 116 -6.94 0.89 -10.08
N GLN A 117 -6.92 -0.25 -9.38
CA GLN A 117 -6.91 -0.30 -7.91
C GLN A 117 -5.82 -1.18 -7.32
N GLY A 118 -4.96 -1.80 -8.12
CA GLY A 118 -4.01 -2.74 -7.57
C GLY A 118 -2.88 -3.09 -8.52
N ALA A 119 -1.85 -3.67 -7.93
CA ALA A 119 -0.69 -4.17 -8.63
C ALA A 119 -0.29 -5.53 -8.06
N ALA A 120 0.40 -6.31 -8.88
CA ALA A 120 0.85 -7.64 -8.54
C ALA A 120 2.28 -7.88 -9.00
N THR A 121 2.98 -8.72 -8.25
CA THR A 121 4.27 -9.31 -8.62
C THR A 121 4.26 -10.80 -8.29
N VAL A 122 5.20 -11.55 -8.86
CA VAL A 122 5.44 -12.95 -8.53
C VAL A 122 6.89 -13.15 -8.13
N VAL A 123 7.10 -13.81 -7.00
CA VAL A 123 8.41 -14.15 -6.48
C VAL A 123 8.71 -15.60 -6.86
N PRO A 124 9.81 -15.90 -7.58
CA PRO A 124 10.30 -17.26 -7.71
C PRO A 124 10.65 -17.82 -6.34
N CYS A 125 9.93 -18.87 -5.91
CA CYS A 125 10.15 -19.48 -4.61
C CYS A 125 9.56 -20.90 -4.64
N ARG A 126 10.44 -21.89 -4.65
CA ARG A 126 10.03 -23.28 -4.59
C ARG A 126 9.68 -23.65 -3.15
N SER A 127 8.55 -24.35 -2.99
CA SER A 127 8.13 -24.90 -1.70
C SER A 127 7.59 -26.30 -1.89
N GLU A 128 8.30 -27.29 -1.33
CA GLU A 128 7.85 -28.69 -1.35
C GLU A 128 6.58 -28.89 -0.52
N LYS A 129 6.50 -28.21 0.64
CA LYS A 129 5.33 -28.23 1.54
C LYS A 129 4.04 -27.89 0.81
N TRP A 130 4.09 -26.89 -0.07
CA TRP A 130 2.92 -26.37 -0.78
C TRP A 130 2.86 -26.78 -2.25
N LYS A 131 3.80 -27.62 -2.71
CA LYS A 131 3.93 -28.06 -4.10
C LYS A 131 3.89 -26.89 -5.09
N ALA A 132 4.59 -25.81 -4.74
CA ALA A 132 4.59 -24.55 -5.45
C ALA A 132 5.99 -24.17 -5.93
N GLN A 133 6.06 -23.34 -6.96
CA GLN A 133 7.32 -22.85 -7.54
C GLN A 133 7.42 -21.33 -7.49
N THR A 134 6.31 -20.64 -7.22
CA THR A 134 6.24 -19.20 -7.07
C THR A 134 5.33 -18.81 -5.92
N PHE A 135 5.50 -17.58 -5.47
CA PHE A 135 4.60 -16.92 -4.52
C PHE A 135 4.08 -15.63 -5.16
N SER A 136 2.77 -15.52 -5.34
CA SER A 136 2.15 -14.30 -5.86
C SER A 136 1.93 -13.30 -4.74
N VAL A 137 2.27 -12.04 -5.00
CA VAL A 137 2.00 -10.91 -4.11
C VAL A 137 1.09 -9.94 -4.85
N VAL A 138 -0.05 -9.61 -4.26
CA VAL A 138 -1.00 -8.63 -4.79
C VAL A 138 -1.24 -7.56 -3.74
N VAL A 139 -1.23 -6.30 -4.14
CA VAL A 139 -1.59 -5.16 -3.30
C VAL A 139 -2.74 -4.42 -3.98
N GLU A 140 -3.82 -4.19 -3.25
CA GLU A 140 -4.99 -3.49 -3.78
C GLU A 140 -5.60 -2.48 -2.79
N ASN A 141 -6.04 -1.36 -3.34
CA ASN A 141 -6.84 -0.33 -2.67
C ASN A 141 -8.31 -0.73 -2.72
N VAL A 142 -8.89 -1.08 -1.57
CA VAL A 142 -10.25 -1.63 -1.49
C VAL A 142 -11.34 -0.57 -1.28
N TYR A 143 -11.00 0.61 -0.76
CA TYR A 143 -11.94 1.71 -0.64
C TYR A 143 -11.82 2.68 -1.83
N ARG A 144 -12.95 3.00 -2.46
CA ARG A 144 -13.07 3.97 -3.54
C ARG A 144 -13.85 5.17 -3.02
N ASP A 145 -13.15 6.22 -2.62
CA ASP A 145 -13.77 7.54 -2.33
C ASP A 145 -13.83 8.43 -3.57
N GLY A 146 -13.81 7.85 -4.77
CA GLY A 146 -13.70 8.59 -6.03
C GLY A 146 -12.27 9.01 -6.37
N ARG A 147 -11.28 8.83 -5.48
CA ARG A 147 -9.87 8.97 -5.87
C ARG A 147 -9.47 7.86 -6.83
N LYS A 148 -8.80 8.24 -7.91
CA LYS A 148 -8.02 7.28 -8.71
C LYS A 148 -6.85 6.84 -7.85
N GLY A 149 -6.60 5.53 -7.77
CA GLY A 149 -5.41 5.02 -7.12
C GLY A 149 -4.16 5.58 -7.80
N ASP A 150 -3.14 5.92 -7.02
CA ASP A 150 -1.82 6.22 -7.56
C ASP A 150 -1.18 4.91 -8.02
N ILE A 151 -1.26 4.66 -9.33
CA ILE A 151 -0.79 3.42 -9.94
C ILE A 151 0.73 3.31 -9.86
N ASP A 152 1.46 4.41 -9.95
CA ASP A 152 2.91 4.38 -9.88
C ASP A 152 3.36 4.12 -8.45
N ALA A 153 2.68 4.70 -7.45
CA ALA A 153 2.88 4.32 -6.05
C ALA A 153 2.57 2.83 -5.80
N LEU A 154 1.46 2.30 -6.34
CA LEU A 154 1.10 0.88 -6.20
C LEU A 154 2.15 -0.04 -6.81
N LYS A 155 2.66 0.30 -8.01
CA LYS A 155 3.71 -0.45 -8.70
C LYS A 155 5.02 -0.45 -7.90
N ALA A 156 5.46 0.71 -7.45
CA ALA A 156 6.68 0.84 -6.65
C ALA A 156 6.54 0.07 -5.33
N PHE A 157 5.42 0.23 -4.64
CA PHE A 157 5.15 -0.47 -3.39
C PHE A 157 5.08 -1.98 -3.56
N VAL A 158 4.36 -2.51 -4.55
CA VAL A 158 4.25 -3.98 -4.72
C VAL A 158 5.59 -4.61 -5.09
N GLU A 159 6.45 -3.89 -5.82
CA GLU A 159 7.79 -4.36 -6.14
C GLU A 159 8.66 -4.45 -4.88
N SER A 160 8.70 -3.38 -4.07
CA SER A 160 9.44 -3.34 -2.81
C SER A 160 8.91 -4.36 -1.80
N TYR A 161 7.58 -4.38 -1.61
CA TYR A 161 6.91 -5.31 -0.70
C TYR A 161 7.10 -6.76 -1.14
N GLY A 162 7.08 -7.05 -2.44
CA GLY A 162 7.36 -8.37 -2.97
C GLY A 162 8.76 -8.88 -2.60
N LYS A 163 9.77 -8.01 -2.60
CA LYS A 163 11.14 -8.34 -2.16
C LYS A 163 11.16 -8.63 -0.65
N ALA A 164 10.52 -7.78 0.16
CA ALA A 164 10.44 -7.99 1.61
C ALA A 164 9.67 -9.28 1.98
N VAL A 165 8.63 -9.64 1.22
CA VAL A 165 7.95 -10.92 1.36
C VAL A 165 8.90 -12.06 1.00
N ALA A 166 9.62 -11.97 -0.11
CA ALA A 166 10.55 -13.00 -0.59
C ALA A 166 11.58 -13.42 0.48
N GLU A 167 12.14 -12.45 1.20
CA GLU A 167 13.11 -12.67 2.28
C GLU A 167 12.55 -13.48 3.46
N ARG A 168 11.22 -13.52 3.61
CA ARG A 168 10.51 -14.20 4.70
C ARG A 168 9.94 -15.55 4.28
N LEU A 169 9.94 -15.86 2.99
CA LEU A 169 9.38 -17.10 2.50
C LEU A 169 10.32 -18.28 2.80
N PRO A 170 9.79 -19.44 3.23
CA PRO A 170 10.57 -20.64 3.41
C PRO A 170 10.84 -21.33 2.05
N CYS A 171 11.61 -20.67 1.18
CA CYS A 171 11.99 -21.22 -0.13
C CYS A 171 13.02 -22.35 0.05
N ALA A 172 12.90 -23.41 -0.75
CA ALA A 172 13.83 -24.55 -0.76
C ALA A 172 13.98 -25.13 -2.17
#